data_AF-A0A2D9SEC5-F1
#
_entry.id   AF-A0A2D9SEC5-F1
#
_cell.length_a   1.000
_cell.length_b   1.000
_cell.length_c   1.000
_cell.angle_alpha   90.00
_cell.angle_beta   90.00
_cell.angle_gamma   90.00
#
_symmetry.space_group_name_H-M   'P 1'
#
loop_
_entity.id
_entity.type
_entity.pdbx_description
1 polymer ?
#
loop_
_entity_poly.entity_id
_entity_poly.type
_entity_poly.pdbx_seq_one_letter_code
_entity_poly.pdbx_strand_id
1 'polypeptide(L)' 'MYLNQIVSVSCTDTEKTNKARVVRMHPKGIDVELNDIILRFSKIKPNLYVCNHSGLEFVIKI' A
#
# COMPACT_ATOMS: atom_id res chain seq x y z
N MET A 1 11.06 -3.58 5.44
CA MET A 1 10.08 -3.97 4.41
C MET A 1 10.80 -4.78 3.33
N TYR A 2 10.23 -5.88 2.84
CA TYR A 2 10.86 -6.76 1.84
C TYR A 2 9.83 -7.30 0.82
N LEU A 3 10.32 -7.83 -0.31
CA LEU A 3 9.48 -8.41 -1.38
C LEU A 3 8.70 -9.63 -0.87
N ASN A 4 7.46 -9.81 -1.32
CA ASN A 4 6.51 -10.83 -0.85
C ASN A 4 6.06 -10.71 0.61
N GLN A 5 6.48 -9.67 1.34
CA GLN A 5 5.96 -9.39 2.67
C GLN A 5 4.44 -9.11 2.62
N ILE A 6 3.69 -9.65 3.59
CA ILE A 6 2.30 -9.27 3.82
C ILE A 6 2.24 -8.02 4.70
N VAL A 7 1.53 -6.99 4.24
CA VAL A 7 1.32 -5.73 4.95
C VAL A 7 -0.17 -5.41 5.13
N SER A 8 -0.47 -4.59 6.13
CA SER A 8 -1.81 -4.04 6.33
C SER A 8 -1.98 -2.78 5.48
N VAL A 9 -3.01 -2.75 4.63
CA VAL A 9 -3.43 -1.59 3.85
C VAL A 9 -4.76 -1.10 4.41
N SER A 10 -4.81 0.16 4.82
CA SER A 10 -6.03 0.78 5.34
C SER A 10 -6.58 1.77 4.32
N CYS A 11 -7.87 1.67 4.01
CA CYS A 11 -8.60 2.66 3.22
C CYS A 11 -9.08 3.77 4.16
N THR A 12 -8.75 5.02 3.88
CA THR A 12 -9.09 6.15 4.77
C THR A 12 -10.56 6.54 4.68
N ASP A 13 -11.19 6.32 3.53
CA ASP A 13 -12.59 6.67 3.29
C ASP A 13 -13.57 5.68 3.94
N THR A 14 -13.19 4.40 4.03
CA THR A 14 -14.06 3.33 4.57
C THR A 14 -13.62 2.78 5.90
N GLU A 15 -12.46 3.23 6.41
CA GLU A 15 -11.80 2.75 7.63
C GLU A 15 -11.50 1.23 7.63
N LYS A 16 -11.67 0.56 6.48
CA LYS A 16 -11.40 -0.87 6.33
C LYS A 16 -9.91 -1.11 6.17
N THR A 17 -9.41 -2.15 6.84
CA THR A 17 -8.03 -2.62 6.70
C THR A 17 -8.00 -4.02 6.12
N ASN A 18 -7.19 -4.23 5.09
CA ASN A 18 -7.00 -5.51 4.43
C ASN A 18 -5.51 -5.89 4.39
N LYS A 19 -5.24 -7.17 4.12
CA LYS A 19 -3.88 -7.67 3.91
C LYS A 19 -3.54 -7.60 2.43
N ALA A 20 -2.35 -7.11 2.12
CA ALA A 20 -1.82 -7.00 0.77
C ALA A 20 -0.38 -7.53 0.71
N ARG A 21 0.03 -8.06 -0.43
CA ARG A 21 1.38 -8.59 -0.64
C ARG A 21 2.25 -7.57 -1.37
N VAL A 22 3.45 -7.30 -0.87
CA VAL A 22 4.43 -6.47 -1.58
C VAL A 22 4.93 -7.20 -2.81
N VAL A 23 4.66 -6.67 -4.00
CA VAL A 23 5.04 -7.29 -5.29
C VAL A 23 6.16 -6.55 -6.01
N ARG A 24 6.40 -5.29 -5.64
CA ARG A 24 7.52 -4.51 -6.18
C ARG A 24 8.03 -3.51 -5.14
N MET A 25 9.34 -3.29 -5.14
CA MET A 25 9.98 -2.22 -4.37
C MET A 25 10.74 -1.30 -5.34
N HIS A 26 10.66 0.01 -5.12
CA HIS A 26 11.37 0.99 -5.95
C HIS A 26 11.75 2.23 -5.13
N PRO A 27 12.67 3.10 -5.59
CA PRO A 27 13.16 4.22 -4.80
C PRO A 27 12.05 5.17 -4.29
N LYS A 28 10.98 5.33 -5.09
CA LYS A 28 9.84 6.19 -4.77
C LYS A 28 8.76 5.53 -3.88
N GLY A 29 8.86 4.24 -3.56
CA GLY A 29 7.76 3.52 -2.89
C GLY A 29 7.72 2.01 -3.14
N ILE A 30 6.52 1.47 -3.16
CA ILE A 30 6.24 0.03 -3.28
C ILE A 30 4.96 -0.17 -4.11
N ASP A 31 4.86 -1.32 -4.77
CA ASP A 31 3.58 -1.79 -5.29
C ASP A 31 3.12 -2.98 -4.46
N VAL A 32 1.83 -3.02 -4.13
CA VAL A 32 1.20 -4.13 -3.40
C VAL A 32 0.04 -4.69 -4.19
N GLU A 33 -0.17 -6.00 -4.07
CA GLU A 33 -1.33 -6.71 -4.60
C GLU A 33 -2.36 -6.88 -3.48
N LEU A 34 -3.58 -6.41 -3.74
CA LEU A 34 -4.74 -6.53 -2.86
C LEU A 34 -5.89 -7.09 -3.71
N ASN A 35 -6.29 -8.35 -3.47
CA ASN A 35 -7.37 -9.03 -4.20
C ASN A 35 -7.22 -8.89 -5.73
N ASP A 36 -6.08 -9.30 -6.28
CA ASP A 36 -5.73 -9.21 -7.72
C ASP A 36 -5.62 -7.78 -8.30
N ILE A 37 -5.73 -6.74 -7.45
CA ILE A 37 -5.54 -5.35 -7.83
C ILE A 37 -4.16 -4.87 -7.38
N ILE A 38 -3.42 -4.22 -8.29
CA ILE A 38 -2.13 -3.60 -7.98
C ILE A 38 -2.34 -2.16 -7.52
N LEU A 39 -2.02 -1.89 -6.26
CA LEU A 39 -1.97 -0.57 -5.67
C LEU A 39 -0.53 -0.06 -5.67
N ARG A 40 -0.32 1.11 -6.29
CA ARG A 40 1.00 1.75 -6.41
C ARG A 40 1.17 2.80 -5.32
N PHE A 41 1.96 2.48 -4.31
CA PHE A 41 2.16 3.32 -3.15
C PHE A 41 3.42 4.18 -3.30
N SER A 42 3.27 5.48 -3.04
CA SER A 42 4.40 6.40 -2.90
C SER A 42 4.82 6.50 -1.44
N LYS A 43 6.13 6.50 -1.18
CA LYS A 43 6.68 6.75 0.15
C LYS A 43 6.67 8.25 0.42
N ILE A 44 5.85 8.69 1.36
CA ILE A 44 5.69 10.12 1.69
C ILE A 44 6.69 10.55 2.77
N LYS A 45 6.89 9.70 3.77
CA LYS A 45 7.89 9.88 4.83
C LYS A 45 8.34 8.49 5.32
N PRO A 46 9.36 8.39 6.19
CA PRO A 46 9.67 7.13 6.83
C PRO A 46 8.39 6.51 7.41
N ASN A 47 8.19 5.22 7.15
CA ASN A 47 7.08 4.44 7.69
C ASN A 47 5.67 4.86 7.25
N LEU A 48 5.51 5.74 6.26
CA LEU A 48 4.22 6.10 5.68
C LEU A 48 4.25 6.03 4.17
N TYR A 49 3.35 5.22 3.63
CA TYR A 49 3.11 5.09 2.21
C TYR A 49 1.65 5.40 1.90
N VAL A 50 1.41 6.09 0.79
CA VAL A 50 0.07 6.52 0.37
C VAL A 50 -0.16 6.14 -1.09
N CYS A 51 -1.38 5.71 -1.41
CA CYS A 51 -1.84 5.40 -2.75
C CYS A 51 -3.25 6.00 -2.94
N ASN A 52 -3.52 6.57 -4.10
CA ASN A 52 -4.89 6.84 -4.54
C ASN A 52 -5.22 5.86 -5.66
N HIS A 53 -6.35 5.16 -5.54
CA HIS A 53 -6.83 4.25 -6.57
C HIS A 53 -8.35 4.39 -6.71
N SER A 54 -8.80 4.72 -7.92
CA SER A 54 -10.23 4.91 -8.23
C SER A 54 -10.93 5.90 -7.30
N GLY A 55 -10.24 6.96 -6.89
CA GLY A 55 -10.78 8.01 -6.02
C GLY A 55 -10.73 7.69 -4.52
N LEU A 56 -10.31 6.49 -4.12
CA LEU A 56 -10.12 6.12 -2.72
C LEU A 56 -8.66 6.27 -2.31
N GLU A 57 -8.43 6.75 -1.09
CA GLU A 57 -7.10 6.84 -0.52
C GLU A 57 -6.79 5.63 0.37
N PHE A 58 -5.57 5.12 0.22
CA PHE A 58 -5.05 3.97 0.95
C PHE A 58 -3.72 4.33 1.59
N VAL A 59 -3.50 3.81 2.80
CA VAL A 59 -2.29 4.05 3.58
C VAL A 59 -1.68 2.75 4.10
N ILE A 60 -0.35 2.72 4.15
CA ILE A 60 0.43 1.69 4.86
C ILE A 60 1.31 2.41 5.88
N LYS A 61 1.21 1.99 7.15
CA LYS A 61 2.02 2.46 8.27
C LYS A 61 2.81 1.29 8.85
N ILE A 62 4.13 1.44 9.04
CA ILE A 62 5.05 0.33 9.39
C ILE A 62 5.99 0.71 10.52
#